data_AF-A0A812RWU7-F1
#
_entry.id   AF-A0A812RWU7-F1
#
_cell.length_a   1.000
_cell.length_b   1.000
_cell.length_c   1.000
_cell.angle_alpha   90.00
_cell.angle_beta   90.00
_cell.angle_gamma   90.00
#
_symmetry.space_group_name_H-M   'P 1'
#
loop_
_entity.id
_entity.type
_entity.pdbx_description
1 polymer ?
#
loop_
_entity_poly.entity_id
_entity_poly.type
_entity_poly.pdbx_seq_one_letter_code
_entity_poly.pdbx_strand_id
1 'polypeptide(L)'
;MVQAVAPNGNPAWRRRICVFCSAAIVLVSATILGVVIWEAQNADDSETMKKPMSCGSAALCGVLALESGLGSGLYHHAEPSVHGLWPETPPYGSSRCIHPKSKVAPSSLPSCYRNQEAAKDPEHEKEFVDHEWTKHGSCAGTSNGKNYFQQICNMSEEPLKVIAAGLKKSHDLHALVSELENSNFSVHEIDPEFGQIMLSACAVADANGNYVWKLVAEANFNESCSSGGPTPSPPAPPTPGASCQAGLRGPTCQTDADCKNVAGCVRCAHSGYCTDQPISVVV
;
A
#
# COMPACT_ATOMS: atom_id res chain seq x y z
N MET A 1 56.72 69.17 59.05
CA MET A 1 55.73 68.68 58.06
C MET A 1 55.65 67.17 58.19
N VAL A 2 54.45 66.68 58.45
CA VAL A 2 54.14 65.33 58.96
C VAL A 2 53.75 64.44 57.80
N GLN A 3 54.12 63.15 57.92
CA GLN A 3 53.42 61.92 57.49
C GLN A 3 54.38 60.98 56.74
N ALA A 4 54.33 59.66 56.87
CA ALA A 4 54.02 58.68 57.92
C ALA A 4 54.12 57.32 57.19
N VAL A 5 54.57 56.29 57.90
CA VAL A 5 54.95 54.97 57.39
C VAL A 5 53.80 53.95 57.53
N ALA A 6 53.64 53.07 56.51
CA ALA A 6 53.05 51.71 56.50
C ALA A 6 51.56 51.54 56.94
N PRO A 7 50.83 50.41 56.67
CA PRO A 7 51.33 49.06 56.39
C PRO A 7 50.55 48.15 55.40
N ASN A 8 51.16 46.97 55.19
CA ASN A 8 50.56 45.71 54.72
C ASN A 8 49.23 45.39 55.40
N GLY A 9 48.26 44.95 54.60
CA GLY A 9 47.02 44.35 55.08
C GLY A 9 46.33 43.58 53.97
N ASN A 10 46.35 42.26 54.06
CA ASN A 10 45.48 41.36 53.30
C ASN A 10 44.16 41.22 54.07
N PRO A 11 43.00 41.43 53.44
CA PRO A 11 41.83 40.67 53.86
C PRO A 11 41.11 40.05 52.65
N ALA A 12 41.04 38.72 52.70
CA ALA A 12 39.87 37.98 52.26
C ALA A 12 38.59 38.69 52.76
N TRP A 13 37.49 38.51 52.04
CA TRP A 13 36.16 39.14 52.24
C TRP A 13 35.91 40.41 51.43
N ARG A 14 35.60 40.25 50.15
CA ARG A 14 34.41 40.86 49.47
C ARG A 14 34.39 40.46 48.00
N ARG A 15 33.40 39.64 47.64
CA ARG A 15 32.63 39.57 46.37
C ARG A 15 32.11 38.13 46.15
N ARG A 16 31.20 37.71 47.04
CA ARG A 16 30.01 36.99 46.56
C ARG A 16 29.04 38.09 46.14
N ILE A 17 28.68 38.15 44.87
CA ILE A 17 27.46 38.73 44.29
C ILE A 17 27.64 38.67 42.76
N CYS A 18 26.61 38.17 42.08
CA CYS A 18 26.43 38.06 40.62
C CYS A 18 26.99 36.81 39.92
N VAL A 19 26.50 35.62 40.29
CA VAL A 19 26.47 34.42 39.40
C VAL A 19 25.01 34.04 39.04
N PHE A 20 24.04 34.95 39.21
CA PHE A 20 22.61 34.65 39.01
C PHE A 20 21.91 35.59 38.02
N CYS A 21 22.57 36.01 36.93
CA CYS A 21 21.89 36.77 35.86
C CYS A 21 22.17 36.29 34.43
N SER A 22 22.84 35.14 34.23
CA SER A 22 23.05 34.59 32.87
C SER A 22 22.35 33.26 32.61
N ALA A 23 21.67 32.68 33.61
CA ALA A 23 20.96 31.40 33.46
C ALA A 23 19.48 31.53 33.09
N ALA A 24 18.89 32.74 33.13
CA ALA A 24 17.46 32.94 32.92
C ALA A 24 17.06 33.24 31.46
N ILE A 25 18.00 33.52 30.56
CA ILE A 25 17.69 33.86 29.15
C ILE A 25 17.84 32.65 28.20
N VAL A 26 18.61 31.63 28.59
CA VAL A 26 18.80 30.42 27.74
C VAL A 26 17.65 29.42 27.89
N LEU A 27 16.90 29.44 29.00
CA LEU A 27 15.83 28.47 29.27
C LEU A 27 14.47 28.78 28.60
N VAL A 28 14.24 30.01 28.14
CA VAL A 28 12.97 30.39 27.47
C VAL A 28 13.04 30.20 25.94
N SER A 29 14.25 30.13 25.37
CA SER A 29 14.43 29.99 23.92
C SER A 29 14.35 28.53 23.44
N ALA A 30 14.70 27.58 24.30
CA ALA A 30 14.68 26.14 23.97
C ALA A 30 13.28 25.51 24.04
N THR A 31 12.38 26.07 24.87
CA THR A 31 11.00 25.57 24.99
C THR A 31 10.11 26.07 23.86
N ILE A 32 10.30 27.29 23.36
CA ILE A 32 9.51 27.82 22.24
C ILE A 32 9.90 27.14 20.91
N LEU A 33 11.18 26.81 20.68
CA LEU A 33 11.57 26.00 19.51
C LEU A 33 11.13 24.53 19.65
N GLY A 34 11.15 23.95 20.86
CA GLY A 34 10.72 22.57 21.08
C GLY A 34 9.22 22.34 20.87
N VAL A 35 8.38 23.32 21.23
CA VAL A 35 6.92 23.24 21.01
C VAL A 35 6.57 23.42 19.53
N VAL A 36 7.24 24.33 18.82
CA VAL A 36 6.96 24.58 17.39
C VAL A 36 7.45 23.43 16.50
N ILE A 37 8.48 22.68 16.90
CA ILE A 37 8.95 21.50 16.15
C ILE A 37 8.09 20.26 16.44
N TRP A 38 7.48 20.14 17.63
CA TRP A 38 6.63 19.00 17.97
C TRP A 38 5.23 19.09 17.34
N GLU A 39 4.68 20.30 17.13
CA GLU A 39 3.37 20.48 16.49
C GLU A 39 3.40 20.28 14.96
N ALA A 40 4.57 20.27 14.32
CA ALA A 40 4.68 20.03 12.88
C ALA A 40 4.64 18.54 12.47
N GLN A 41 4.68 17.60 13.43
CA GLN A 41 4.67 16.16 13.15
C GLN A 41 3.33 15.47 13.35
N ASN A 42 2.32 16.15 13.91
CA ASN A 42 1.03 15.54 14.28
C ASN A 42 -0.17 16.06 13.46
N ALA A 43 0.08 16.66 12.29
CA ALA A 43 -0.96 17.33 11.50
C ALA A 43 -1.41 16.55 10.24
N ASP A 44 -1.09 15.26 10.12
CA ASP A 44 -1.49 14.44 8.95
C ASP A 44 -2.21 13.13 9.34
N ASP A 45 -2.74 13.02 10.55
CA ASP A 45 -3.59 11.90 10.98
C ASP A 45 -5.08 12.12 10.61
N SER A 46 -5.33 12.82 9.49
CA SER A 46 -6.63 12.70 8.84
C SER A 46 -6.66 11.33 8.19
N GLU A 47 -7.64 10.49 8.54
CA GLU A 47 -8.00 9.24 7.85
C GLU A 47 -8.22 9.50 6.35
N THR A 48 -7.14 9.69 5.59
CA THR A 48 -7.18 9.75 4.15
C THR A 48 -7.55 8.35 3.73
N MET A 49 -8.76 8.19 3.21
CA MET A 49 -9.11 7.00 2.44
C MET A 49 -7.94 6.71 1.50
N LYS A 50 -7.36 5.52 1.66
CA LYS A 50 -6.22 5.01 0.88
C LYS A 50 -6.44 5.38 -0.58
N LYS A 51 -5.55 6.20 -1.13
CA LYS A 51 -5.73 6.75 -2.48
C LYS A 51 -5.75 5.58 -3.47
N PRO A 52 -6.81 5.44 -4.30
CA PRO A 52 -6.85 4.36 -5.26
C PRO A 52 -5.64 4.36 -6.20
N MET A 53 -5.09 3.19 -6.50
CA MET A 53 -3.90 3.05 -7.35
C MET A 53 -4.20 3.45 -8.81
N SER A 54 -3.34 4.29 -9.38
CA SER A 54 -3.43 4.67 -10.79
C SER A 54 -2.50 3.82 -11.65
N CYS A 55 -3.05 2.90 -12.45
CA CYS A 55 -2.26 2.03 -13.31
C CYS A 55 -1.70 2.74 -14.56
N GLY A 56 -2.16 3.96 -14.85
CA GLY A 56 -1.85 4.64 -16.10
C GLY A 56 -2.24 3.79 -17.32
N SER A 57 -1.27 3.48 -18.18
CA SER A 57 -1.45 2.62 -19.35
C SER A 57 -1.19 1.13 -19.10
N ALA A 58 -0.78 0.74 -17.89
CA ALA A 58 -0.66 -0.67 -17.55
C ALA A 58 -2.04 -1.33 -17.50
N ALA A 59 -2.21 -2.47 -18.16
CA ALA A 59 -3.48 -3.20 -18.14
C ALA A 59 -3.78 -3.80 -16.76
N LEU A 60 -2.72 -4.19 -16.04
CA LEU A 60 -2.76 -4.71 -14.69
C LEU A 60 -1.73 -4.00 -13.84
N CYS A 61 -2.18 -3.42 -12.73
CA CYS A 61 -1.33 -3.01 -11.62
C CYS A 61 -1.94 -3.43 -10.28
N GLY A 62 -1.13 -3.37 -9.24
CA GLY A 62 -1.60 -3.60 -7.89
C GLY A 62 -0.48 -3.64 -6.87
N VAL A 63 -0.72 -4.31 -5.75
CA VAL A 63 0.25 -4.40 -4.65
C VAL A 63 0.70 -5.84 -4.37
N LEU A 64 1.98 -6.01 -4.07
CA LEU A 64 2.48 -7.18 -3.35
C LEU A 64 2.42 -6.87 -1.85
N ALA A 65 1.53 -7.54 -1.13
CA ALA A 65 1.37 -7.40 0.32
C ALA A 65 2.30 -8.36 1.07
N LEU A 66 3.13 -7.80 1.94
CA LEU A 66 4.09 -8.52 2.78
C LEU A 66 3.79 -8.22 4.25
N GLU A 67 3.83 -9.24 5.09
CA GLU A 67 3.66 -9.09 6.52
C GLU A 67 5.03 -8.98 7.19
N SER A 68 5.20 -7.97 8.03
CA SER A 68 6.43 -7.79 8.80
C SER A 68 6.54 -8.73 10.00
N GLY A 69 5.41 -9.33 10.44
CA GLY A 69 5.30 -10.08 11.68
C GLY A 69 5.08 -9.20 12.93
N LEU A 70 5.11 -7.88 12.77
CA LEU A 70 4.85 -6.91 13.85
C LEU A 70 3.35 -6.68 14.12
N GLY A 71 2.47 -7.29 13.31
CA GLY A 71 1.02 -7.20 13.49
C GLY A 71 0.51 -7.94 14.72
N SER A 72 -0.80 -8.11 14.79
CA SER A 72 -1.49 -8.84 15.86
C SER A 72 -2.18 -10.11 15.34
N GLY A 73 -2.50 -11.04 16.23
CA GLY A 73 -3.23 -12.27 15.88
C GLY A 73 -2.48 -13.10 14.84
N LEU A 74 -3.13 -13.41 13.72
CA LEU A 74 -2.55 -14.19 12.62
C LEU A 74 -1.39 -13.48 11.90
N TYR A 75 -1.27 -12.16 12.08
CA TYR A 75 -0.21 -11.34 11.49
C TYR A 75 1.00 -11.17 12.43
N HIS A 76 0.95 -11.78 13.62
CA HIS A 76 2.05 -11.78 14.56
C HIS A 76 2.89 -13.05 14.40
N HIS A 77 4.07 -12.92 13.83
CA HIS A 77 4.99 -14.04 13.60
C HIS A 77 6.45 -13.56 13.64
N ALA A 78 7.37 -14.51 13.82
CA ALA A 78 8.78 -14.19 14.11
C ALA A 78 9.59 -13.79 12.87
N GLU A 79 9.13 -14.16 11.68
CA GLU A 79 9.83 -14.00 10.41
C GLU A 79 8.87 -13.40 9.39
N PRO A 80 9.26 -12.38 8.63
CA PRO A 80 8.35 -11.76 7.67
C PRO A 80 7.88 -12.79 6.63
N SER A 81 6.66 -12.58 6.12
CA SER A 81 5.96 -13.55 5.29
C SER A 81 5.22 -12.87 4.13
N VAL A 82 4.86 -13.68 3.14
CA VAL A 82 4.02 -13.26 2.01
C VAL A 82 2.56 -13.30 2.44
N HIS A 83 1.82 -12.21 2.25
CA HIS A 83 0.36 -12.25 2.31
C HIS A 83 -0.22 -12.57 0.93
N GLY A 84 0.04 -11.71 -0.08
CA GLY A 84 -0.58 -11.89 -1.38
C GLY A 84 -0.18 -10.87 -2.43
N LEU A 85 -0.78 -11.01 -3.61
CA LEU A 85 -0.66 -10.04 -4.71
C LEU A 85 -2.05 -9.61 -5.11
N TRP A 86 -2.37 -8.34 -4.92
CA TRP A 86 -3.73 -7.85 -5.06
C TRP A 86 -3.80 -6.90 -6.24
N PRO A 87 -4.37 -7.32 -7.39
CA PRO A 87 -4.69 -6.39 -8.46
C PRO A 87 -5.61 -5.30 -7.92
N GLU A 88 -5.19 -4.04 -8.05
CA GLU A 88 -5.90 -2.86 -7.55
C GLU A 88 -7.04 -2.50 -8.52
N THR A 89 -8.02 -3.39 -8.62
CA THR A 89 -9.24 -3.22 -9.41
C THR A 89 -10.22 -2.28 -8.69
N PRO A 90 -11.21 -1.67 -9.37
CA PRO A 90 -12.18 -0.80 -8.70
C PRO A 90 -12.86 -1.50 -7.50
N PRO A 91 -13.03 -0.82 -6.35
CA PRO A 91 -12.78 0.62 -6.12
C PRO A 91 -11.34 0.97 -5.70
N TYR A 92 -10.46 0.00 -5.52
CA TYR A 92 -9.13 0.20 -4.94
C TYR A 92 -8.09 0.73 -5.94
N GLY A 93 -8.38 0.63 -7.24
CA GLY A 93 -7.58 1.28 -8.27
C GLY A 93 -8.21 1.21 -9.65
N SER A 94 -7.37 1.43 -10.67
CA SER A 94 -7.75 1.44 -12.08
C SER A 94 -7.30 0.19 -12.84
N SER A 95 -6.85 -0.84 -12.13
CA SER A 95 -6.44 -2.11 -12.72
C SER A 95 -7.63 -2.81 -13.36
N ARG A 96 -7.42 -3.44 -14.51
CA ARG A 96 -8.47 -4.27 -15.13
C ARG A 96 -8.55 -5.59 -14.38
N CYS A 97 -9.73 -6.19 -14.31
CA CYS A 97 -9.81 -7.61 -13.99
C CYS A 97 -9.57 -8.43 -15.26
N ILE A 98 -8.41 -9.09 -15.37
CA ILE A 98 -8.11 -9.99 -16.48
C ILE A 98 -8.12 -11.42 -15.95
N HIS A 99 -9.06 -12.23 -16.43
CA HIS A 99 -9.18 -13.60 -15.95
C HIS A 99 -8.03 -14.48 -16.47
N PRO A 100 -7.52 -15.39 -15.62
CA PRO A 100 -6.59 -16.43 -16.04
C PRO A 100 -7.28 -17.42 -16.99
N LYS A 101 -6.48 -18.08 -17.85
CA LYS A 101 -7.00 -19.10 -18.79
C LYS A 101 -7.65 -20.28 -18.05
N SER A 102 -7.06 -20.69 -16.93
CA SER A 102 -7.64 -21.67 -16.02
C SER A 102 -8.09 -20.98 -14.73
N LYS A 103 -9.32 -21.28 -14.30
CA LYS A 103 -9.91 -20.77 -13.05
C LYS A 103 -9.59 -21.65 -11.83
N VAL A 104 -8.78 -22.68 -11.99
CA VAL A 104 -8.49 -23.66 -10.92
C VAL A 104 -7.43 -23.09 -9.97
N ALA A 105 -7.78 -23.00 -8.69
CA ALA A 105 -6.85 -22.71 -7.60
C ALA A 105 -5.83 -23.85 -7.45
N PRO A 106 -4.60 -23.59 -6.97
CA PRO A 106 -3.73 -24.68 -6.56
C PRO A 106 -4.31 -25.41 -5.34
N SER A 107 -3.92 -26.66 -5.15
CA SER A 107 -4.37 -27.47 -4.01
C SER A 107 -3.59 -27.22 -2.72
N SER A 108 -2.51 -26.43 -2.77
CA SER A 108 -1.62 -26.13 -1.64
C SER A 108 -0.83 -24.85 -1.91
N LEU A 109 -0.37 -24.19 -0.84
CA LEU A 109 0.51 -23.02 -0.93
C LEU A 109 1.91 -23.43 -1.38
N PRO A 110 2.61 -22.57 -2.16
CA PRO A 110 4.04 -22.74 -2.38
C PRO A 110 4.86 -22.52 -1.11
N SER A 111 6.12 -22.95 -1.13
CA SER A 111 7.01 -22.89 0.03
C SER A 111 7.32 -21.48 0.56
N CYS A 112 7.15 -20.43 -0.24
CA CYS A 112 7.39 -19.06 0.23
C CYS A 112 6.35 -18.59 1.27
N TYR A 113 5.21 -19.29 1.36
CA TYR A 113 4.18 -19.04 2.37
C TYR A 113 4.38 -19.82 3.66
N ARG A 114 5.48 -20.56 3.83
CA ARG A 114 5.66 -21.46 5.00
C ARG A 114 5.64 -20.76 6.36
N ASN A 115 5.92 -19.45 6.39
CA ASN A 115 5.87 -18.65 7.61
C ASN A 115 4.46 -18.12 7.92
N GLN A 116 3.49 -18.33 7.04
CA GLN A 116 2.10 -17.97 7.29
C GLN A 116 1.49 -18.85 8.39
N GLU A 117 0.78 -18.22 9.32
CA GLU A 117 0.02 -18.95 10.34
C GLU A 117 -1.02 -19.89 9.69
N ALA A 118 -1.62 -19.47 8.56
CA ALA A 118 -2.54 -20.30 7.78
C ALA A 118 -1.90 -21.60 7.29
N ALA A 119 -0.58 -21.62 7.02
CA ALA A 119 0.11 -22.82 6.53
C ALA A 119 0.35 -23.89 7.60
N LYS A 120 0.01 -23.62 8.88
CA LYS A 120 0.18 -24.58 9.99
C LYS A 120 -0.98 -25.55 10.13
N ASP A 121 -2.12 -25.25 9.52
CA ASP A 121 -3.33 -26.07 9.57
C ASP A 121 -3.89 -26.27 8.15
N PRO A 122 -4.16 -27.52 7.71
CA PRO A 122 -4.61 -27.78 6.33
C PRO A 122 -5.96 -27.14 5.95
N GLU A 123 -6.86 -26.94 6.91
CA GLU A 123 -8.17 -26.32 6.65
C GLU A 123 -8.00 -24.81 6.46
N HIS A 124 -7.27 -24.14 7.37
CA HIS A 124 -6.92 -22.73 7.22
C HIS A 124 -6.04 -22.46 5.99
N GLU A 125 -5.11 -23.35 5.64
CA GLU A 125 -4.30 -23.24 4.42
C GLU A 125 -5.22 -23.22 3.19
N LYS A 126 -6.18 -24.15 3.16
CA LYS A 126 -7.15 -24.22 2.06
C LYS A 126 -8.00 -22.95 1.98
N GLU A 127 -8.53 -22.48 3.11
CA GLU A 127 -9.33 -21.24 3.16
C GLU A 127 -8.54 -20.03 2.67
N PHE A 128 -7.28 -19.93 3.08
CA PHE A 128 -6.37 -18.86 2.66
C PHE A 128 -6.08 -18.94 1.15
N VAL A 129 -5.74 -20.12 0.62
CA VAL A 129 -5.52 -20.31 -0.82
C VAL A 129 -6.76 -19.94 -1.62
N ASP A 130 -7.94 -20.40 -1.18
CA ASP A 130 -9.20 -20.12 -1.82
C ASP A 130 -9.52 -18.62 -1.78
N HIS A 131 -9.23 -17.94 -0.67
CA HIS A 131 -9.35 -16.48 -0.53
C HIS A 131 -8.45 -15.75 -1.52
N GLU A 132 -7.13 -15.99 -1.44
CA GLU A 132 -6.14 -15.32 -2.26
C GLU A 132 -6.38 -15.55 -3.76
N TRP A 133 -6.79 -16.77 -4.12
CA TRP A 133 -7.14 -17.05 -5.52
C TRP A 133 -8.44 -16.39 -5.95
N THR A 134 -9.52 -16.60 -5.20
CA THR A 134 -10.86 -16.18 -5.64
C THR A 134 -10.98 -14.66 -5.68
N LYS A 135 -10.44 -13.98 -4.67
CA LYS A 135 -10.55 -12.53 -4.51
C LYS A 135 -9.52 -11.77 -5.35
N HIS A 136 -8.31 -12.32 -5.49
CA HIS A 136 -7.19 -11.58 -6.08
C HIS A 136 -6.66 -12.25 -7.35
N GLY A 137 -6.25 -13.51 -7.25
CA GLY A 137 -5.64 -14.25 -8.37
C GLY A 137 -6.56 -14.41 -9.59
N SER A 138 -7.87 -14.45 -9.38
CA SER A 138 -8.88 -14.53 -10.44
C SER A 138 -8.85 -13.33 -11.38
N CYS A 139 -8.32 -12.17 -10.96
CA CYS A 139 -8.17 -10.96 -11.78
C CYS A 139 -6.73 -10.68 -12.21
N ALA A 140 -5.77 -11.56 -11.90
CA ALA A 140 -4.35 -11.28 -12.05
C ALA A 140 -3.77 -11.54 -13.47
N GLY A 141 -4.58 -12.00 -14.42
CA GLY A 141 -4.17 -12.26 -15.82
C GLY A 141 -3.12 -13.36 -16.01
N THR A 142 -2.76 -14.08 -14.95
CA THR A 142 -1.77 -15.16 -14.98
C THR A 142 -2.31 -16.39 -15.74
N SER A 143 -1.48 -17.39 -16.03
CA SER A 143 -1.97 -18.55 -16.79
C SER A 143 -2.96 -19.41 -15.99
N ASN A 144 -2.73 -19.54 -14.68
CA ASN A 144 -3.49 -20.36 -13.73
C ASN A 144 -3.06 -20.04 -12.29
N GLY A 145 -3.75 -20.64 -11.30
CA GLY A 145 -3.44 -20.46 -9.88
C GLY A 145 -2.00 -20.77 -9.49
N LYS A 146 -1.44 -21.88 -9.97
CA LYS A 146 -0.04 -22.21 -9.69
C LYS A 146 0.93 -21.13 -10.17
N ASN A 147 0.70 -20.59 -11.38
CA ASN A 147 1.52 -19.50 -11.92
C ASN A 147 1.33 -18.20 -11.13
N TYR A 148 0.12 -17.88 -10.69
CA TYR A 148 -0.14 -16.75 -9.79
C TYR A 148 0.71 -16.81 -8.52
N PHE A 149 0.56 -17.85 -7.70
CA PHE A 149 1.33 -17.93 -6.44
C PHE A 149 2.84 -18.06 -6.67
N GLN A 150 3.29 -18.68 -7.76
CA GLN A 150 4.72 -18.72 -8.07
C GLN A 150 5.30 -17.33 -8.37
N GLN A 151 4.55 -16.48 -9.09
CA GLN A 151 4.99 -15.11 -9.35
C GLN A 151 5.07 -14.29 -8.06
N ILE A 152 4.15 -14.52 -7.11
CA ILE A 152 4.21 -13.89 -5.78
C ILE A 152 5.52 -14.27 -5.07
N CYS A 153 5.82 -15.57 -5.00
CA CYS A 153 7.07 -16.04 -4.38
C CYS A 153 8.31 -15.39 -5.00
N ASN A 154 8.35 -15.32 -6.33
CA ASN A 154 9.48 -14.75 -7.04
C ASN A 154 9.66 -13.25 -6.73
N MET A 155 8.57 -12.48 -6.66
CA MET A 155 8.64 -11.05 -6.33
C MET A 155 8.93 -10.81 -4.85
N SER A 156 8.50 -11.69 -3.96
CA SER A 156 8.64 -11.50 -2.50
C SER A 156 10.02 -11.80 -1.95
N GLU A 157 10.83 -12.60 -2.66
CA GLU A 157 12.08 -13.14 -2.11
C GLU A 157 13.04 -12.04 -1.61
N GLU A 158 13.34 -11.05 -2.44
CA GLU A 158 14.27 -9.97 -2.08
C GLU A 158 13.68 -8.98 -1.06
N PRO A 159 12.44 -8.48 -1.21
CA PRO A 159 11.81 -7.66 -0.18
C PRO A 159 11.77 -8.30 1.21
N LEU A 160 11.47 -9.60 1.31
CA LEU A 160 11.43 -10.30 2.58
C LEU A 160 12.82 -10.38 3.24
N LYS A 161 13.89 -10.54 2.45
CA LYS A 161 15.27 -10.47 2.97
C LYS A 161 15.58 -9.09 3.54
N VAL A 162 15.13 -8.02 2.88
CA VAL A 162 15.29 -6.64 3.36
C VAL A 162 14.54 -6.42 4.67
N ILE A 163 13.28 -6.83 4.75
CA ILE A 163 12.47 -6.73 5.98
C ILE A 163 13.13 -7.52 7.12
N ALA A 164 13.54 -8.77 6.86
CA ALA A 164 14.21 -9.61 7.87
C ALA A 164 15.53 -9.01 8.37
N ALA A 165 16.29 -8.34 7.50
CA ALA A 165 17.50 -7.62 7.90
C ALA A 165 17.17 -6.34 8.70
N GLY A 166 16.11 -5.61 8.30
CA GLY A 166 15.61 -4.43 9.00
C GLY A 166 15.11 -4.75 10.42
N LEU A 167 14.43 -5.88 10.60
CA LEU A 167 13.95 -6.35 11.91
C LEU A 167 15.07 -6.58 12.93
N LYS A 168 16.30 -6.84 12.48
CA LYS A 168 17.47 -6.93 13.36
C LYS A 168 17.92 -5.58 13.91
N LYS A 169 17.47 -4.48 13.30
CA LYS A 169 17.82 -3.09 13.64
C LYS A 169 16.68 -2.38 14.36
N SER A 170 15.45 -2.58 13.91
CA SER A 170 14.26 -1.88 14.39
C SER A 170 13.01 -2.74 14.27
N HIS A 171 12.12 -2.64 15.25
CA HIS A 171 10.77 -3.22 15.24
C HIS A 171 9.71 -2.15 14.95
N ASP A 172 10.09 -1.11 14.20
CA ASP A 172 9.21 -0.03 13.76
C ASP A 172 8.90 -0.19 12.27
N LEU A 173 7.61 -0.17 11.91
CA LEU A 173 7.17 -0.44 10.54
C LEU A 173 7.68 0.62 9.54
N HIS A 174 7.76 1.89 9.94
CA HIS A 174 8.28 2.96 9.09
C HIS A 174 9.79 2.84 8.86
N ALA A 175 10.55 2.35 9.84
CA ALA A 175 11.95 2.02 9.66
C ALA A 175 12.14 0.88 8.63
N LEU A 176 11.25 -0.13 8.63
CA LEU A 176 11.29 -1.20 7.64
C LEU A 176 10.95 -0.71 6.22
N VAL A 177 9.97 0.20 6.10
CA VAL A 177 9.68 0.91 4.84
C VAL A 177 10.92 1.64 4.33
N SER A 178 11.62 2.36 5.21
CA SER A 178 12.84 3.09 4.83
C SER A 178 13.93 2.14 4.31
N GLU A 179 14.09 0.95 4.90
CA GLU A 179 15.04 -0.06 4.40
C GLU A 179 14.64 -0.62 3.02
N LEU A 180 13.34 -0.80 2.76
CA LEU A 180 12.81 -1.22 1.46
C LEU A 180 13.03 -0.16 0.38
N GLU A 181 12.71 1.11 0.67
CA GLU A 181 12.91 2.22 -0.25
C GLU A 181 14.39 2.44 -0.57
N ASN A 182 15.26 2.37 0.44
CA ASN A 182 16.72 2.40 0.26
C ASN A 182 17.24 1.21 -0.57
N SER A 183 16.47 0.13 -0.64
CA SER A 183 16.74 -1.05 -1.47
C SER A 183 16.04 -0.97 -2.84
N ASN A 184 15.53 0.19 -3.24
CA ASN A 184 14.81 0.47 -4.48
C ASN A 184 13.46 -0.26 -4.64
N PHE A 185 12.81 -0.64 -3.54
CA PHE A 185 11.41 -1.09 -3.56
C PHE A 185 10.48 0.10 -3.34
N SER A 186 9.46 0.23 -4.19
CA SER A 186 8.47 1.30 -4.07
C SER A 186 7.33 0.83 -3.18
N VAL A 187 7.20 1.43 -2.00
CA VAL A 187 6.08 1.18 -1.08
C VAL A 187 4.90 2.03 -1.54
N HIS A 188 3.77 1.39 -1.86
CA HIS A 188 2.51 2.06 -2.15
C HIS A 188 1.82 2.49 -0.86
N GLU A 189 1.80 1.58 0.11
CA GLU A 189 1.00 1.72 1.32
C GLU A 189 1.59 0.87 2.45
N ILE A 190 1.22 1.23 3.68
CA ILE A 190 1.39 0.39 4.85
C ILE A 190 0.07 0.19 5.56
N ASP A 191 -0.08 -0.97 6.19
CA ASP A 191 -1.17 -1.27 7.10
C ASP A 191 -0.59 -1.47 8.51
N PRO A 192 -0.61 -0.42 9.36
CA PRO A 192 -0.03 -0.51 10.69
C PRO A 192 -0.86 -1.40 11.63
N GLU A 193 -2.15 -1.61 11.37
CA GLU A 193 -3.02 -2.46 12.20
C GLU A 193 -2.60 -3.93 12.09
N PHE A 194 -2.33 -4.38 10.87
CA PHE A 194 -1.89 -5.75 10.58
C PHE A 194 -0.39 -5.88 10.30
N GLY A 195 0.38 -4.80 10.47
CA GLY A 195 1.84 -4.79 10.28
C GLY A 195 2.27 -5.17 8.86
N GLN A 196 1.54 -4.74 7.84
CA GLN A 196 1.82 -5.09 6.44
C GLN A 196 2.47 -3.92 5.68
N ILE A 197 3.26 -4.26 4.68
CA ILE A 197 3.87 -3.32 3.74
C ILE A 197 3.47 -3.75 2.32
N MET A 198 2.89 -2.83 1.56
CA MET A 198 2.36 -3.07 0.23
C MET A 198 3.28 -2.44 -0.81
N LEU A 199 3.96 -3.27 -1.60
CA LEU A 199 4.85 -2.81 -2.66
C LEU A 199 4.11 -2.66 -3.98
N SER A 200 4.33 -1.55 -4.69
CA SER A 200 3.70 -1.34 -6.00
C SER A 200 4.23 -2.33 -7.05
N ALA A 201 3.30 -2.89 -7.81
CA ALA A 201 3.57 -3.89 -8.84
C ALA A 201 2.72 -3.64 -10.08
N CYS A 202 3.21 -4.08 -11.24
CA CYS A 202 2.44 -4.09 -12.47
C CYS A 202 2.79 -5.30 -13.33
N ALA A 203 1.92 -5.63 -14.28
CA ALA A 203 2.10 -6.79 -15.13
C ALA A 203 2.14 -6.45 -16.61
N VAL A 204 2.95 -7.22 -17.35
CA VAL A 204 3.07 -7.15 -18.81
C VAL A 204 2.63 -8.47 -19.42
N ALA A 205 1.91 -8.43 -20.54
CA ALA A 205 1.55 -9.63 -21.27
C ALA A 205 2.78 -10.29 -21.93
N ASP A 206 2.95 -11.60 -21.75
CA ASP A 206 3.92 -12.42 -22.47
C ASP A 206 3.43 -12.73 -23.91
N ALA A 207 4.26 -13.41 -24.69
CA ALA A 207 3.94 -13.79 -26.08
C ALA A 207 2.70 -14.71 -26.19
N ASN A 208 2.29 -15.35 -25.10
CA ASN A 208 1.13 -16.22 -25.03
C ASN A 208 -0.11 -15.51 -24.46
N GLY A 209 -0.02 -14.21 -24.17
CA GLY A 209 -1.08 -13.40 -23.57
C GLY A 209 -1.33 -13.68 -22.08
N ASN A 210 -0.40 -14.34 -21.38
CA ASN A 210 -0.45 -14.42 -19.91
C ASN A 210 0.31 -13.22 -19.32
N TYR A 211 -0.11 -12.73 -18.16
CA TYR A 211 0.52 -11.59 -17.53
C TYR A 211 1.63 -12.00 -16.56
N VAL A 212 2.77 -11.32 -16.68
CA VAL A 212 3.96 -11.47 -15.84
C VAL A 212 4.09 -10.21 -14.99
N TRP A 213 3.91 -10.38 -13.68
CA TRP A 213 4.01 -9.35 -12.66
C TRP A 213 5.46 -9.07 -12.28
N LYS A 214 5.72 -7.81 -11.96
CA LYS A 214 7.00 -7.32 -11.44
C LYS A 214 6.77 -6.14 -10.50
N LEU A 215 7.69 -5.99 -9.55
CA LEU A 215 7.75 -4.82 -8.68
C LEU A 215 8.28 -3.62 -9.47
N VAL A 216 7.52 -2.54 -9.47
CA VAL A 216 7.83 -1.30 -10.20
C VAL A 216 7.17 -0.15 -9.44
N ALA A 217 7.83 1.00 -9.33
CA ALA A 217 7.21 2.21 -8.82
C ALA A 217 6.03 2.65 -9.69
N GLU A 218 4.93 3.11 -9.09
CA GLU A 218 3.74 3.56 -9.82
C GLU A 218 4.04 4.59 -10.91
N ALA A 219 4.95 5.53 -10.62
CA ALA A 219 5.39 6.55 -11.57
C ALA A 219 5.95 5.96 -12.89
N ASN A 220 6.42 4.71 -12.85
CA ASN A 220 7.08 4.03 -13.97
C ASN A 220 6.18 2.98 -14.64
N PHE A 221 4.92 2.83 -14.24
CA PHE A 221 4.01 1.85 -14.85
C PHE A 221 3.85 2.04 -16.36
N ASN A 222 3.75 3.29 -16.81
CA ASN A 222 3.61 3.59 -18.24
C ASN A 222 4.84 3.18 -19.06
N GLU A 223 6.04 3.21 -18.49
CA GLU A 223 7.23 2.77 -19.21
C GLU A 223 7.42 1.25 -19.10
N SER A 224 7.22 0.73 -17.89
CA SER A 224 7.58 -0.65 -17.54
C SER A 224 6.51 -1.67 -17.89
N CYS A 225 5.24 -1.28 -17.88
CA CYS A 225 4.09 -2.19 -17.96
C CYS A 225 3.05 -1.76 -19.01
N SER A 226 3.37 -0.76 -19.84
CA SER A 226 2.65 -0.56 -21.09
C SER A 226 2.84 -1.77 -21.98
N SER A 227 1.84 -2.65 -21.96
CA SER A 227 1.82 -3.79 -22.84
C SER A 227 1.32 -3.32 -24.20
N GLY A 228 2.10 -3.51 -25.26
CA GLY A 228 1.61 -3.67 -26.64
C GLY A 228 0.80 -4.96 -26.83
N GLY A 229 0.10 -5.41 -25.78
CA GLY A 229 -0.90 -6.48 -25.86
C GLY A 229 -2.02 -6.05 -26.82
N PRO A 230 -2.82 -7.00 -27.33
CA PRO A 230 -3.85 -6.69 -28.30
C PRO A 230 -4.66 -5.48 -27.84
N THR A 231 -4.63 -4.43 -28.67
CA THR A 231 -5.47 -3.23 -28.54
C THR A 231 -6.85 -3.71 -28.10
N PRO A 232 -7.47 -3.10 -27.06
CA PRO A 232 -8.76 -3.57 -26.59
C PRO A 232 -9.67 -3.79 -27.78
N SER A 233 -10.14 -5.03 -27.97
CA SER A 233 -11.31 -5.22 -28.81
C SER A 233 -12.35 -4.23 -28.30
N PRO A 234 -12.95 -3.42 -29.19
CA PRO A 234 -14.04 -2.54 -28.80
C PRO A 234 -15.01 -3.31 -27.92
N PRO A 235 -15.56 -2.69 -26.85
CA PRO A 235 -16.57 -3.35 -26.03
C PRO A 235 -17.58 -4.00 -26.96
N ALA A 236 -17.84 -5.29 -26.75
CA ALA A 236 -18.80 -6.02 -27.56
C ALA A 236 -20.07 -5.15 -27.63
N PRO A 237 -20.62 -4.91 -28.84
CA PRO A 237 -21.84 -4.13 -28.98
C PRO A 237 -22.87 -4.63 -27.96
N PRO A 238 -23.57 -3.74 -27.25
CA PRO A 238 -24.54 -4.15 -26.25
C PRO A 238 -25.45 -5.19 -26.89
N THR A 239 -25.52 -6.39 -26.28
CA THR A 239 -26.41 -7.45 -26.74
C THR A 239 -27.79 -6.84 -26.90
N PRO A 240 -28.38 -6.82 -28.11
CA PRO A 240 -29.71 -6.25 -28.31
C PRO A 240 -30.69 -6.99 -27.39
N GLY A 241 -31.19 -6.30 -26.36
CA GLY A 241 -32.14 -6.86 -25.39
C GLY A 241 -31.68 -6.92 -23.93
N ALA A 242 -30.49 -6.47 -23.57
CA ALA A 242 -30.17 -6.26 -22.14
C ALA A 242 -30.99 -5.08 -21.58
N SER A 243 -31.62 -5.25 -20.41
CA SER A 243 -32.38 -4.21 -19.70
C SER A 243 -31.89 -4.07 -18.26
N CYS A 244 -31.94 -2.87 -17.67
CA CYS A 244 -31.79 -2.74 -16.22
C CYS A 244 -33.08 -3.16 -15.52
N GLN A 245 -32.95 -3.93 -14.44
CA GLN A 245 -34.04 -4.33 -13.56
C GLN A 245 -33.73 -3.82 -12.15
N ALA A 246 -34.78 -3.54 -11.36
CA ALA A 246 -34.64 -2.98 -10.03
C ALA A 246 -33.72 -3.82 -9.14
N GLY A 247 -32.65 -3.19 -8.65
CA GLY A 247 -31.66 -3.84 -7.77
C GLY A 247 -30.71 -4.82 -8.47
N LEU A 248 -30.78 -4.98 -9.79
CA LEU A 248 -29.87 -5.83 -10.56
C LEU A 248 -28.86 -5.00 -11.35
N ARG A 249 -27.67 -5.58 -11.55
CA ARG A 249 -26.61 -4.99 -12.38
C ARG A 249 -27.03 -5.00 -13.86
N GLY A 250 -27.00 -3.83 -14.51
CA GLY A 250 -27.28 -3.69 -15.94
C GLY A 250 -26.10 -4.07 -16.85
N PRO A 251 -26.19 -3.85 -18.18
CA PRO A 251 -25.09 -4.08 -19.10
C PRO A 251 -23.91 -3.13 -18.84
N THR A 252 -22.74 -3.45 -19.40
CA THR A 252 -21.53 -2.64 -19.21
C THR A 252 -21.64 -1.25 -19.82
N CYS A 253 -21.08 -0.24 -19.16
CA CYS A 253 -21.02 1.15 -19.65
C CYS A 253 -19.70 1.81 -19.24
N GLN A 254 -19.32 2.85 -19.98
CA GLN A 254 -18.26 3.79 -19.62
C GLN A 254 -18.83 5.16 -19.25
N THR A 255 -19.92 5.57 -19.91
CA THR A 255 -20.58 6.87 -19.72
C THR A 255 -22.10 6.71 -19.71
N ASP A 256 -22.82 7.72 -19.24
CA ASP A 256 -24.28 7.72 -19.25
C ASP A 256 -24.88 7.59 -20.66
N ALA A 257 -24.14 8.01 -21.69
CA ALA A 257 -24.57 7.88 -23.08
C ALA A 257 -24.75 6.41 -23.51
N ASP A 258 -23.97 5.48 -22.91
CA ASP A 258 -24.03 4.06 -23.23
C ASP A 258 -25.34 3.41 -22.75
N CYS A 259 -26.00 4.01 -21.75
CA CYS A 259 -27.21 3.49 -21.13
C CYS A 259 -28.51 4.07 -21.73
N LYS A 260 -28.41 5.13 -22.55
CA LYS A 260 -29.56 5.93 -23.03
C LYS A 260 -30.60 5.13 -23.84
N ASN A 261 -30.17 4.07 -24.53
CA ASN A 261 -31.03 3.22 -25.35
C ASN A 261 -31.23 1.82 -24.75
N VAL A 262 -30.83 1.63 -23.49
CA VAL A 262 -30.97 0.36 -22.79
C VAL A 262 -32.24 0.43 -21.94
N ALA A 263 -33.20 -0.46 -22.23
CA ALA A 263 -34.49 -0.45 -21.56
C ALA A 263 -34.32 -0.52 -20.03
N GLY A 264 -34.96 0.38 -19.30
CA GLY A 264 -34.93 0.44 -17.83
C GLY A 264 -33.66 1.04 -17.22
N CYS A 265 -32.63 1.35 -18.01
CA CYS A 265 -31.41 1.99 -17.50
C CYS A 265 -31.52 3.51 -17.56
N VAL A 266 -31.02 4.20 -16.54
CA VAL A 266 -31.05 5.67 -16.45
C VAL A 266 -29.68 6.31 -16.64
N ARG A 267 -28.60 5.62 -16.26
CA ARG A 267 -27.22 6.14 -16.30
C ARG A 267 -26.18 5.04 -16.12
N CYS A 268 -24.91 5.39 -16.29
CA CYS A 268 -23.80 4.55 -15.86
C CYS A 268 -23.58 4.70 -14.35
N ALA A 269 -23.52 3.59 -13.61
CA ALA A 269 -23.36 3.62 -12.15
C ALA A 269 -21.94 4.00 -11.70
N HIS A 270 -21.04 4.34 -12.63
CA HIS A 270 -19.59 4.47 -12.44
C HIS A 270 -18.88 3.20 -11.92
N SER A 271 -19.61 2.10 -11.72
CA SER A 271 -19.08 0.76 -11.45
C SER A 271 -18.71 -0.02 -12.73
N GLY A 272 -18.81 0.62 -13.90
CA GLY A 272 -18.67 -0.02 -15.20
C GLY A 272 -19.96 -0.66 -15.73
N TYR A 273 -21.10 -0.46 -15.07
CA TYR A 273 -22.40 -1.04 -15.46
C TYR A 273 -23.55 -0.03 -15.36
N CYS A 274 -24.50 -0.14 -16.29
CA CYS A 274 -25.72 0.65 -16.27
C CYS A 274 -26.56 0.30 -15.04
N THR A 275 -27.34 1.27 -14.57
CA THR A 275 -28.26 1.11 -13.44
C THR A 275 -29.61 1.74 -13.75
N ASP A 276 -30.65 1.28 -13.06
CA ASP A 276 -31.97 1.91 -13.00
C ASP A 276 -32.06 3.02 -11.94
N GLN A 277 -31.01 3.21 -11.13
CA GLN A 277 -30.98 4.18 -10.03
C GLN A 277 -30.55 5.58 -10.51
N PRO A 278 -31.34 6.65 -10.24
CA PRO A 278 -30.93 8.01 -10.56
C PRO A 278 -29.71 8.45 -9.74
N ILE A 279 -29.13 9.62 -10.08
CA ILE A 279 -28.13 10.25 -9.21
C ILE A 279 -28.86 10.68 -7.94
N SER A 280 -28.50 10.09 -6.79
CA SER A 280 -28.91 10.61 -5.49
C SER A 280 -28.27 11.98 -5.32
N VAL A 281 -29.02 13.03 -5.63
CA VAL A 281 -28.63 14.39 -5.25
C VAL A 281 -28.82 14.44 -3.74
N VAL A 282 -27.72 14.34 -3.00
CA VAL A 282 -27.72 14.66 -1.57
C VAL A 282 -28.06 16.15 -1.49
N VAL A 283 -29.27 16.46 -1.05
CA VAL A 283 -29.74 17.83 -0.78
C VAL A 283 -29.30 18.22 0.63
#